data_AF-A0A4Y9XMF4-F1
#
_entry.id   AF-A0A4Y9XMF4-F1
#
_cell.length_a   1.000
_cell.length_b   1.000
_cell.length_c   1.000
_cell.angle_alpha   90.00
_cell.angle_beta   90.00
_cell.angle_gamma   90.00
#
_symmetry.space_group_name_H-M   'P 1'
#
loop_
_entity.id
_entity.type
_entity.pdbx_description
1 polymer ?
#
loop_
_entity_poly.entity_id
_entity_poly.type
_entity_poly.pdbx_seq_one_letter_code
_entity_poly.pdbx_strand_id
1 'polypeptide(L)'
;MYQAANPHMLPVQAHVPKGPNANTQRRLFVILEQACLEAYRVSSNGRGKNGREGEVKYALLNCDDHQGILAKTGRDIADARPDITHQCLLTLLDSPLNKAGLLQVYIHTAKGVLIEVNPHVRIPRTFKRFSGLMVQLLHKLSIRGVNGPEKLLKVIKVCRAACAAAGPTPRANMRAEPGHGPSSREHDEVE
;
A
#
# COMPACT_ATOMS: atom_id res chain seq x y z
N MET A 1 23.40 3.19 21.40
CA MET A 1 23.88 4.12 22.45
C MET A 1 22.68 4.69 23.18
N TYR A 2 22.84 4.90 24.49
CA TYR A 2 21.82 5.22 25.48
C TYR A 2 20.87 6.33 25.01
N GLN A 3 19.57 6.02 25.03
CA GLN A 3 18.52 7.01 24.97
C GLN A 3 18.83 8.06 26.03
N ALA A 4 18.90 9.34 25.64
CA ALA A 4 19.12 10.42 26.59
C ALA A 4 18.17 10.21 27.77
N ALA A 5 18.73 10.14 28.98
CA ALA A 5 17.93 9.89 30.17
C ALA A 5 16.77 10.88 30.15
N ASN A 6 15.54 10.38 30.31
CA ASN A 6 14.34 11.19 30.42
C ASN A 6 13.91 11.22 31.89
N PRO A 7 14.68 11.87 32.78
CA PRO A 7 14.46 11.82 34.23
C PRO A 7 13.11 12.43 34.63
N HIS A 8 12.55 13.30 33.79
CA HIS A 8 11.27 13.93 34.01
C HIS A 8 10.08 13.14 33.43
N MET A 9 10.33 11.97 32.81
CA MET A 9 9.30 11.15 32.15
C MET A 9 8.39 11.95 31.20
N LEU A 10 8.91 12.98 30.54
CA LEU A 10 8.14 13.77 29.60
C LEU A 10 7.89 12.95 28.33
N PRO A 11 6.69 13.00 27.73
CA PRO A 11 6.44 12.27 26.50
C PRO A 11 7.35 12.80 25.38
N VAL A 12 8.24 11.94 24.89
CA VAL A 12 9.11 12.22 23.73
C VAL A 12 8.53 11.56 22.50
N GLN A 13 8.40 12.31 21.41
CA GLN A 13 7.94 11.75 20.15
C GLN A 13 8.93 10.72 19.62
N ALA A 14 8.43 9.53 19.26
CA ALA A 14 9.28 8.51 18.65
C ALA A 14 9.84 9.00 17.31
N HIS A 15 11.12 8.73 17.08
CA HIS A 15 11.83 9.13 15.86
C HIS A 15 12.23 7.88 15.06
N VAL A 16 11.95 7.88 13.76
CA VAL A 16 12.40 6.82 12.85
C VAL A 16 13.90 7.01 12.58
N PRO A 17 14.79 6.11 13.01
CA PRO A 17 16.22 6.30 12.82
C PRO A 17 16.58 6.44 11.34
N LYS A 18 17.36 7.47 11.00
CA LYS A 18 17.90 7.71 9.65
C LYS A 18 19.41 7.47 9.66
N GLY A 19 19.98 6.96 8.56
CA GLY A 19 21.43 6.76 8.40
C GLY A 19 21.96 5.42 8.98
N PRO A 20 23.26 5.31 9.32
CA PRO A 20 23.91 4.04 9.70
C PRO A 20 23.31 3.39 10.97
N ASN A 21 22.68 4.19 11.83
CA ASN A 21 22.00 3.73 13.04
C ASN A 21 20.63 3.07 12.77
N ALA A 22 20.12 3.15 11.54
CA ALA A 22 18.88 2.46 11.14
C ALA A 22 19.02 0.93 11.22
N ASN A 23 20.24 0.41 11.11
CA ASN A 23 20.50 -1.03 11.08
C ASN A 23 20.63 -1.65 12.50
N THR A 24 20.73 -0.83 13.54
CA THR A 24 20.98 -1.29 14.93
C THR A 24 19.69 -1.41 15.76
N GLN A 25 18.60 -0.77 15.33
CA GLN A 25 17.30 -0.91 16.00
C GLN A 25 16.50 -2.05 15.39
N ARG A 26 15.90 -2.88 16.26
CA ARG A 26 14.94 -3.90 15.84
C ARG A 26 13.68 -3.23 15.32
N ARG A 27 13.32 -3.53 14.08
CA ARG A 27 12.12 -3.01 13.40
C ARG A 27 11.37 -4.16 12.76
N LEU A 28 10.04 -4.05 12.73
CA LEU A 28 9.20 -4.93 11.94
C LEU A 28 9.13 -4.38 10.51
N PHE A 29 9.47 -5.22 9.55
CA PHE A 29 9.31 -4.93 8.13
C PHE A 29 8.08 -5.69 7.61
N VAL A 30 7.08 -4.94 7.14
CA VAL A 30 5.88 -5.51 6.52
C VAL A 30 5.91 -5.20 5.03
N ILE A 31 5.79 -6.24 4.21
CA ILE A 31 5.72 -6.13 2.75
C ILE A 31 4.34 -6.57 2.33
N LEU A 32 3.55 -5.64 1.78
CA LEU A 32 2.28 -5.94 1.13
C LEU A 32 2.58 -6.42 -0.29
N GLU A 33 2.66 -7.75 -0.44
CA GLU A 33 3.02 -8.44 -1.67
C GLU A 33 1.81 -8.58 -2.62
N GLN A 34 2.06 -8.58 -3.93
CA GLN A 34 1.02 -8.66 -4.97
C GLN A 34 -0.09 -7.59 -4.83
N ALA A 35 0.26 -6.38 -4.42
CA ALA A 35 -0.72 -5.31 -4.24
C ALA A 35 -1.32 -4.87 -5.60
N CYS A 36 -2.65 -4.82 -5.68
CA CYS A 36 -3.41 -4.43 -6.87
C CYS A 36 -3.44 -2.90 -7.06
N LEU A 37 -2.29 -2.28 -7.32
CA LEU A 37 -2.17 -0.83 -7.56
C LEU A 37 -1.77 -0.56 -9.01
N GLU A 38 -2.75 -0.21 -9.84
CA GLU A 38 -2.56 0.06 -11.26
C GLU A 38 -3.32 1.32 -11.69
N ALA A 39 -2.63 2.28 -12.30
CA ALA A 39 -3.26 3.42 -12.94
C ALA A 39 -3.82 3.02 -14.31
N TYR A 40 -5.09 3.32 -14.53
CA TYR A 40 -5.79 3.10 -15.79
C TYR A 40 -6.27 4.44 -16.38
N ARG A 41 -6.15 4.56 -17.70
CA ARG A 41 -6.64 5.73 -18.45
C ARG A 41 -8.15 5.61 -18.61
N VAL A 42 -8.89 6.48 -17.93
CA VAL A 42 -10.34 6.60 -18.12
C VAL A 42 -10.58 7.44 -19.37
N SER A 43 -10.85 6.77 -20.49
CA SER A 43 -11.41 7.43 -21.68
C SER A 43 -12.89 7.68 -21.43
N SER A 44 -13.27 8.94 -21.23
CA SER A 44 -14.68 9.30 -21.27
C SER A 44 -15.20 9.09 -22.69
N ASN A 45 -15.98 8.03 -22.93
CA ASN A 45 -16.73 7.84 -24.18
C ASN A 45 -17.87 8.87 -24.39
N GLY A 46 -17.89 9.96 -23.61
CA GLY A 46 -18.79 11.07 -23.86
C GLY A 46 -18.36 11.78 -25.14
N ARG A 47 -19.23 11.76 -26.16
CA ARG A 47 -19.17 12.70 -27.29
C ARG A 47 -19.12 14.12 -26.70
N GLY A 48 -17.92 14.67 -26.56
CA GLY A 48 -17.73 16.08 -26.26
C GLY A 48 -18.41 16.86 -27.38
N LYS A 49 -19.41 17.67 -27.02
CA LYS A 49 -20.19 18.49 -27.97
C LYS A 49 -19.32 19.52 -28.71
N ASN A 50 -18.05 19.68 -28.34
CA ASN A 50 -17.05 20.51 -29.00
C ASN A 50 -15.70 19.75 -28.99
N GLY A 51 -15.11 19.49 -30.15
CA GLY A 51 -13.91 18.68 -30.38
C GLY A 51 -12.60 19.20 -29.78
N ARG A 52 -12.58 19.53 -28.48
CA ARG A 52 -11.35 19.66 -27.70
C ARG A 52 -10.94 18.28 -27.21
N GLU A 53 -9.69 17.94 -27.46
CA GLU A 53 -9.02 16.74 -26.96
C GLU A 53 -9.31 16.62 -25.44
N GLY A 54 -10.11 15.62 -25.07
CA GLY A 54 -10.62 15.48 -23.71
C GLY A 54 -9.48 15.26 -22.73
N GLU A 55 -9.54 15.95 -21.59
CA GLU A 55 -8.57 15.80 -20.51
C GLU A 55 -8.41 14.32 -20.14
N VAL A 56 -7.20 13.79 -20.31
CA VAL A 56 -6.90 12.37 -20.03
C VAL A 56 -6.93 12.15 -18.53
N LYS A 57 -8.05 11.65 -18.03
CA LYS A 57 -8.21 11.32 -16.63
C LYS A 57 -7.65 9.93 -16.33
N TYR A 58 -6.84 9.84 -15.29
CA TYR A 58 -6.35 8.57 -14.76
C TYR A 58 -7.07 8.23 -13.47
N ALA A 59 -7.41 6.96 -13.31
CA ALA A 59 -8.00 6.41 -12.09
C ALA A 59 -7.24 5.14 -11.68
N LEU A 60 -7.28 4.79 -10.40
CA LEU A 60 -6.77 3.50 -9.94
C LEU A 60 -7.79 2.42 -10.34
N LEU A 61 -7.32 1.36 -11.01
CA LEU A 61 -8.17 0.25 -11.44
C LEU A 61 -8.79 -0.44 -10.21
N ASN A 62 -10.10 -0.66 -10.24
CA ASN A 62 -10.85 -1.30 -9.16
C ASN A 62 -11.99 -2.18 -9.71
N CYS A 63 -12.42 -3.14 -8.90
CA CYS A 63 -13.49 -4.06 -9.23
C CYS A 63 -14.88 -3.43 -9.22
N ASP A 64 -15.10 -2.30 -8.57
CA ASP A 64 -16.44 -1.72 -8.41
C ASP A 64 -16.77 -0.74 -9.56
N ASP A 65 -15.85 0.18 -9.87
CA ASP A 65 -16.11 1.21 -10.89
C ASP A 65 -15.74 0.74 -12.32
N HIS A 66 -14.89 -0.29 -12.45
CA HIS A 66 -14.31 -0.69 -13.74
C HIS A 66 -14.65 -2.12 -14.20
N GLN A 67 -15.74 -2.72 -13.71
CA GLN A 67 -16.18 -4.08 -14.09
C GLN A 67 -16.22 -4.32 -15.59
N GLY A 68 -16.85 -3.39 -16.34
CA GLY A 68 -16.96 -3.51 -17.80
C GLY A 68 -15.63 -3.46 -18.53
N ILE A 69 -14.60 -2.82 -17.97
CA ILE A 69 -13.25 -2.79 -18.53
C ILE A 69 -12.52 -4.10 -18.22
N LEU A 70 -12.64 -4.60 -16.99
CA LEU A 70 -12.06 -5.88 -16.57
C LEU A 70 -12.60 -7.03 -17.42
N ALA A 71 -13.91 -7.06 -17.64
CA ALA A 71 -14.56 -8.06 -18.50
C ALA A 71 -14.05 -7.99 -19.95
N LYS A 72 -13.90 -6.79 -20.52
CA LYS A 72 -13.38 -6.61 -21.90
C LYS A 72 -11.91 -6.98 -22.05
N THR A 73 -11.12 -6.80 -21.00
CA THR A 73 -9.69 -7.11 -20.99
C THR A 73 -9.39 -8.53 -20.52
N GLY A 74 -10.42 -9.31 -20.18
CA GLY A 74 -10.28 -10.70 -19.71
C GLY A 74 -9.54 -10.81 -18.38
N ARG A 75 -9.59 -9.77 -17.53
CA ARG A 75 -8.92 -9.77 -16.22
C ARG A 75 -9.88 -10.19 -15.13
N ASP A 76 -9.37 -10.91 -14.14
CA ASP A 76 -10.15 -11.29 -12.98
C ASP A 76 -10.51 -10.05 -12.15
N ILE A 77 -11.72 -10.05 -11.60
CA ILE A 77 -12.20 -9.05 -10.64
C ILE A 77 -11.32 -9.06 -9.38
N ALA A 78 -10.81 -10.23 -8.99
CA ALA A 78 -9.89 -10.39 -7.87
C ALA A 78 -8.58 -9.58 -8.04
N ASP A 79 -8.13 -9.37 -9.29
CA ASP A 79 -6.90 -8.64 -9.59
C ASP A 79 -7.05 -7.11 -9.49
N ALA A 80 -8.27 -6.61 -9.24
CA ALA A 80 -8.59 -5.19 -9.16
C ALA A 80 -9.10 -4.80 -7.76
N ARG A 81 -8.38 -5.21 -6.71
CA ARG A 81 -8.73 -4.97 -5.29
C ARG A 81 -7.76 -4.03 -4.55
N PRO A 82 -7.63 -2.76 -4.98
CA PRO A 82 -6.80 -1.77 -4.28
C PRO A 82 -7.31 -1.42 -2.87
N ASP A 83 -8.58 -1.71 -2.57
CA ASP A 83 -9.22 -1.53 -1.26
C ASP A 83 -8.54 -2.35 -0.15
N ILE A 84 -8.10 -3.57 -0.47
CA ILE A 84 -7.38 -4.43 0.48
C ILE A 84 -6.08 -3.77 0.92
N THR A 85 -5.31 -3.24 -0.03
CA THR A 85 -4.06 -2.51 0.27
C THR A 85 -4.34 -1.25 1.07
N HIS A 86 -5.40 -0.51 0.72
CA HIS A 86 -5.81 0.70 1.44
C HIS A 86 -6.13 0.38 2.91
N GLN A 87 -6.95 -0.64 3.17
CA GLN A 87 -7.31 -1.04 4.52
C GLN A 87 -6.10 -1.52 5.33
N CYS A 88 -5.21 -2.31 4.71
CA CYS A 88 -3.96 -2.74 5.35
C CYS A 88 -3.10 -1.56 5.77
N LEU A 89 -2.93 -0.55 4.91
CA LEU A 89 -2.14 0.64 5.22
C LEU A 89 -2.73 1.47 6.35
N LEU A 90 -4.06 1.62 6.39
CA LEU A 90 -4.75 2.30 7.50
C LEU A 90 -4.46 1.59 8.83
N THR A 91 -4.64 0.27 8.87
CA THR A 91 -4.40 -0.54 10.07
C THR A 91 -2.92 -0.48 10.50
N LEU A 92 -2.00 -0.64 9.56
CA LEU A 92 -0.56 -0.67 9.85
C LEU A 92 -0.05 0.68 10.39
N LEU A 93 -0.44 1.79 9.78
CA LEU A 93 0.08 3.12 10.15
C LEU A 93 -0.57 3.70 11.42
N ASP A 94 -1.74 3.18 11.81
CA ASP A 94 -2.37 3.49 13.09
C ASP A 94 -1.92 2.58 14.23
N SER A 95 -1.22 1.49 13.94
CA SER A 95 -0.71 0.59 14.98
C SER A 95 0.20 1.33 15.98
N PRO A 96 0.16 0.96 17.29
CA PRO A 96 1.09 1.49 18.29
C PRO A 96 2.56 1.31 17.87
N LEU A 97 2.85 0.22 17.15
CA LEU A 97 4.18 -0.10 16.64
C LEU A 97 4.69 0.96 15.65
N ASN A 98 3.81 1.46 14.77
CA ASN A 98 4.15 2.57 13.87
C ASN A 98 4.35 3.87 14.65
N LYS A 99 3.50 4.16 15.64
CA LYS A 99 3.64 5.35 16.50
C LYS A 99 4.93 5.31 17.33
N ALA A 100 5.44 4.13 17.65
CA ALA A 100 6.73 3.91 18.31
C ALA A 100 7.94 4.00 17.36
N GLY A 101 7.74 4.19 16.05
CA GLY A 101 8.83 4.27 15.06
C GLY A 101 9.49 2.93 14.70
N LEU A 102 8.89 1.81 15.11
CA LEU A 102 9.45 0.47 14.97
C LEU A 102 8.91 -0.30 13.76
N LEU A 103 8.01 0.31 12.97
CA LEU A 103 7.44 -0.29 11.77
C LEU A 103 8.08 0.32 10.52
N GLN A 104 8.34 -0.52 9.52
CA GLN A 104 8.60 -0.12 8.14
C GLN A 104 7.64 -0.86 7.22
N VAL A 105 6.93 -0.12 6.37
CA VAL A 105 6.00 -0.72 5.39
C VAL A 105 6.55 -0.53 3.99
N TYR A 106 6.47 -1.60 3.20
CA TYR A 106 6.68 -1.61 1.77
C TYR A 106 5.45 -2.17 1.06
N ILE A 107 5.19 -1.70 -0.15
CA ILE A 107 4.15 -2.23 -1.03
C ILE A 107 4.84 -2.73 -2.29
N HIS A 108 4.71 -4.01 -2.57
CA HIS A 108 5.17 -4.60 -3.83
C HIS A 108 3.95 -4.90 -4.69
N THR A 109 3.79 -4.14 -5.77
CA THR A 109 2.62 -4.27 -6.64
C THR A 109 2.74 -5.50 -7.54
N ALA A 110 1.60 -6.02 -8.01
CA ALA A 110 1.57 -7.10 -8.99
C ALA A 110 2.33 -6.78 -10.29
N LYS A 111 2.52 -5.48 -10.60
CA LYS A 111 3.32 -4.99 -11.74
C LYS A 111 4.82 -4.84 -11.44
N GLY A 112 5.29 -5.32 -10.29
CA GLY A 112 6.71 -5.29 -9.92
C GLY A 112 7.21 -3.91 -9.46
N VAL A 113 6.31 -3.00 -9.04
CA VAL A 113 6.71 -1.70 -8.49
C VAL A 113 6.85 -1.85 -6.98
N LEU A 114 8.03 -1.52 -6.45
CA LEU A 114 8.25 -1.47 -5.00
C LEU A 114 8.11 -0.03 -4.51
N ILE A 115 7.23 0.17 -3.53
CA ILE A 115 6.94 1.46 -2.93
C ILE A 115 7.36 1.43 -1.46
N GLU A 116 8.20 2.37 -1.07
CA GLU A 116 8.54 2.65 0.31
C GLU A 116 7.54 3.64 0.91
N VAL A 117 7.01 3.30 2.09
CA VAL A 117 6.05 4.11 2.83
C VAL A 117 6.74 4.74 4.04
N ASN A 118 6.71 6.07 4.13
CA ASN A 118 7.24 6.79 5.27
C ASN A 118 6.30 6.61 6.48
N PRO A 119 6.79 6.22 7.68
CA PRO A 119 5.96 6.03 8.87
C PRO A 119 5.09 7.24 9.29
N HIS A 120 5.51 8.45 8.90
CA HIS A 120 4.78 9.70 9.19
C HIS A 120 3.71 10.06 8.15
N VAL A 121 3.57 9.28 7.07
CA VAL A 121 2.53 9.54 6.06
C VAL A 121 1.14 9.38 6.68
N ARG A 122 0.24 10.33 6.37
CA ARG A 122 -1.19 10.21 6.69
C ARG A 122 -1.94 9.72 5.45
N ILE A 123 -2.29 8.44 5.44
CA ILE A 123 -3.07 7.87 4.35
C ILE A 123 -4.51 8.40 4.39
N PRO A 124 -5.07 8.88 3.26
CA PRO A 124 -6.47 9.31 3.21
C PRO A 124 -7.42 8.20 3.65
N ARG A 125 -8.37 8.52 4.54
CA ARG A 125 -9.38 7.56 5.04
C ARG A 125 -10.40 7.15 3.99
N THR A 126 -10.66 8.01 3.01
CA THR A 126 -11.60 7.70 1.94
C THR A 126 -10.88 7.08 0.75
N PHE A 127 -11.44 6.00 0.22
CA PHE A 127 -10.85 5.28 -0.91
C PHE A 127 -10.66 6.18 -2.14
N LYS A 128 -11.61 7.06 -2.45
CA LYS A 128 -11.52 8.00 -3.59
C LYS A 128 -10.28 8.91 -3.53
N ARG A 129 -9.92 9.39 -2.33
CA ARG A 129 -8.70 10.22 -2.16
C ARG A 129 -7.44 9.38 -2.18
N PHE A 130 -7.49 8.17 -1.61
CA PHE A 130 -6.39 7.20 -1.70
C PHE A 130 -6.07 6.84 -3.16
N SER A 131 -7.09 6.56 -3.96
CA SER A 131 -6.97 6.28 -5.40
C SER A 131 -6.24 7.39 -6.14
N GLY A 132 -6.65 8.65 -5.96
CA GLY A 132 -5.96 9.80 -6.56
C GLY A 132 -4.50 9.94 -6.10
N LEU A 133 -4.22 9.71 -4.81
CA LEU A 133 -2.87 9.73 -4.26
C LEU A 133 -1.98 8.64 -4.91
N MET A 134 -2.50 7.42 -5.08
CA MET A 134 -1.76 6.31 -5.69
C MET A 134 -1.50 6.55 -7.17
N VAL A 135 -2.47 7.06 -7.92
CA VAL A 135 -2.28 7.46 -9.32
C VAL A 135 -1.18 8.52 -9.43
N GLN A 136 -1.22 9.55 -8.57
CA GLN A 136 -0.18 10.57 -8.54
C GLN A 136 1.20 9.98 -8.20
N LEU A 137 1.27 9.04 -7.26
CA LEU A 137 2.51 8.35 -6.90
C LEU A 137 3.06 7.55 -8.06
N LEU A 138 2.23 6.78 -8.77
CA LEU A 138 2.66 5.97 -9.90
C LEU A 138 3.15 6.83 -11.07
N HIS A 139 2.59 8.03 -11.26
CA HIS A 139 3.03 8.96 -12.30
C HIS A 139 4.30 9.73 -11.92
N LYS A 140 4.39 10.26 -10.70
CA LYS A 140 5.50 11.12 -10.24
C LYS A 140 6.64 10.34 -9.58
N LEU A 141 6.44 9.05 -9.34
CA LEU A 141 7.34 8.12 -8.62
C LEU A 141 7.65 8.52 -7.16
N SER A 142 7.15 9.66 -6.69
CA SER A 142 7.26 10.09 -5.30
C SER A 142 6.20 11.12 -4.92
N ILE A 143 5.85 11.16 -3.64
CA ILE A 143 4.98 12.16 -3.04
C ILE A 143 5.74 12.83 -1.89
N ARG A 144 5.68 14.16 -1.83
CA ARG A 144 6.30 14.97 -0.77
C ARG A 144 5.25 15.46 0.22
N GLY A 145 5.68 15.72 1.45
CA GLY A 145 4.84 16.39 2.44
C GLY A 145 4.52 17.82 2.02
N VAL A 146 3.36 18.32 2.46
CA VAL A 146 2.95 19.72 2.21
C VAL A 146 3.84 20.74 2.92
N ASN A 147 4.41 20.37 4.07
CA ASN A 147 5.16 21.27 4.95
C ASN A 147 6.67 21.00 4.93
N GLY A 148 7.19 20.28 3.94
CA GLY A 148 8.62 19.99 3.91
C GLY A 148 9.11 19.22 2.68
N PRO A 149 10.44 19.13 2.49
CA PRO A 149 11.03 18.45 1.35
C PRO A 149 10.96 16.92 1.46
N GLU A 150 10.53 16.39 2.60
CA GLU A 150 10.51 14.96 2.90
C GLU A 150 9.58 14.20 1.95
N LYS A 151 10.09 13.10 1.40
CA LYS A 151 9.31 12.16 0.58
C LYS A 151 8.54 11.22 1.52
N LEU A 152 7.22 11.23 1.41
CA LEU A 152 6.31 10.41 2.21
C LEU A 152 6.02 9.07 1.55
N LEU A 153 5.99 9.04 0.22
CA LEU A 153 5.86 7.83 -0.57
C LEU A 153 6.89 7.89 -1.69
N LYS A 154 7.58 6.78 -1.95
CA LYS A 154 8.64 6.74 -2.96
C LYS A 154 8.66 5.39 -3.64
N VAL A 155 8.64 5.39 -4.98
CA VAL A 155 8.97 4.21 -5.77
C VAL A 155 10.48 3.97 -5.69
N ILE A 156 10.87 2.77 -5.28
CA ILE A 156 12.26 2.36 -5.18
C ILE A 156 12.58 1.31 -6.25
N LYS A 157 13.76 1.43 -6.86
CA LYS A 157 14.22 0.47 -7.86
C LYS A 157 14.77 -0.75 -7.14
N VAL A 158 14.17 -1.91 -7.35
CA VAL A 158 14.74 -3.17 -6.89
C VAL A 158 15.90 -3.53 -7.81
N CYS A 159 17.13 -3.31 -7.36
CA CYS A 159 18.28 -3.94 -8.02
C CYS A 159 18.25 -5.43 -7.66
N ARG A 160 18.05 -6.31 -8.65
CA ARG A 160 18.09 -7.78 -8.46
C ARG A 160 19.33 -8.26 -7.72
N ALA A 161 20.46 -7.56 -7.84
CA ALA A 161 21.70 -7.86 -7.11
C ALA A 161 21.62 -7.67 -5.58
N ALA A 162 20.79 -6.73 -5.08
CA ALA A 162 20.74 -6.42 -3.65
C ALA A 162 19.96 -7.46 -2.83
N CYS A 163 18.96 -8.13 -3.42
CA CYS A 163 18.22 -9.22 -2.76
C CYS A 163 19.08 -10.45 -2.49
N ALA A 164 20.17 -10.68 -3.24
CA ALA A 164 21.07 -11.80 -3.02
C ALA A 164 22.01 -11.59 -1.80
N ALA A 165 22.23 -10.34 -1.39
CA ALA A 165 23.17 -9.99 -0.32
C ALA A 165 22.49 -9.88 1.07
N ALA A 166 21.17 -9.72 1.12
CA ALA A 166 20.43 -9.80 2.37
C ALA A 166 20.20 -11.29 2.68
N GLY A 167 21.00 -11.85 3.60
CA GLY A 167 20.84 -13.23 4.08
C GLY A 167 19.42 -13.52 4.57
N PRO A 168 19.08 -14.79 4.84
CA PRO A 168 17.72 -15.21 5.17
C PRO A 168 17.23 -14.49 6.43
N THR A 169 16.40 -13.46 6.23
CA THR A 169 15.63 -12.87 7.32
C THR A 169 14.61 -13.91 7.79
N PRO A 170 14.32 -14.02 9.10
CA PRO A 170 13.28 -14.91 9.59
C PRO A 170 11.94 -14.45 9.02
N ARG A 171 11.51 -15.10 7.93
CA ARG A 171 10.22 -14.88 7.27
C ARG A 171 9.13 -15.51 8.14
N ALA A 172 8.47 -14.71 8.95
CA ALA A 172 7.14 -15.06 9.46
C ALA A 172 6.13 -14.81 8.32
N ASN A 173 5.89 -15.84 7.50
CA ASN A 173 4.94 -15.75 6.39
C ASN A 173 3.54 -15.99 6.95
N MET A 174 2.82 -14.92 7.30
CA MET A 174 1.42 -15.01 7.74
C MET A 174 0.54 -15.07 6.49
N ARG A 175 0.40 -16.28 5.93
CA ARG A 175 -0.52 -16.54 4.82
C ARG A 175 -1.94 -16.58 5.40
N ALA A 176 -2.83 -15.75 4.88
CA ALA A 176 -4.26 -15.90 5.17
C ALA A 176 -4.74 -17.13 4.40
N GLU A 177 -4.99 -18.23 5.11
CA GLU A 177 -5.65 -19.42 4.54
C GLU A 177 -7.09 -19.03 4.15
N PRO A 178 -7.59 -19.44 2.97
CA PRO A 178 -8.99 -19.24 2.62
C PRO A 178 -9.85 -20.03 3.63
N GLY A 179 -10.68 -19.31 4.39
CA GLY A 179 -11.56 -19.90 5.39
C GLY A 179 -12.41 -21.02 4.78
N HIS A 180 -12.30 -22.22 5.36
CA HIS A 180 -13.22 -23.32 5.08
C HIS A 180 -14.62 -22.87 5.54
N GLY A 181 -15.50 -22.56 4.59
CA GLY A 181 -16.90 -22.31 4.88
C GLY A 181 -17.54 -23.55 5.51
N PRO A 182 -18.51 -23.40 6.43
CA PRO A 182 -19.19 -24.55 7.01
C PRO A 182 -19.95 -25.27 5.89
N SER A 183 -19.67 -26.56 5.74
CA SER A 183 -20.45 -27.47 4.91
C SER A 183 -21.85 -27.59 5.51
N SER A 184 -22.81 -26.88 4.93
CA SER A 184 -24.23 -27.10 5.17
C SER A 184 -24.56 -28.47 4.56
N ARG A 185 -24.56 -29.51 5.38
CA ARG A 185 -25.27 -30.74 5.05
C ARG A 185 -26.76 -30.44 5.19
N GLU A 186 -27.45 -30.49 4.06
CA GLU A 186 -28.90 -30.61 4.00
C GLU A 186 -29.33 -31.78 4.90
N HIS A 187 -30.21 -31.48 5.85
CA HIS A 187 -31.05 -32.49 6.48
C HIS A 187 -32.37 -32.49 5.69
N ASP A 188 -32.51 -33.47 4.81
CA ASP A 188 -33.81 -33.99 4.39
C ASP A 188 -34.51 -34.55 5.63
N GLU A 189 -35.51 -33.84 6.14
CA GLU A 189 -36.57 -34.44 6.95
C GLU A 189 -37.79 -34.65 6.05
N VAL A 190 -37.92 -35.90 5.60
CA VAL A 190 -39.17 -36.50 5.15
C VAL A 190 -39.60 -37.44 6.28
N GLU A 191 -40.58 -37.03 7.08
CA GLU A 191 -41.83 -37.75 7.43
C GLU A 191 -42.68 -36.88 8.38
#